data_AF-A0A949ZVT6-F1
#
_entry.id   AF-A0A949ZVT6-F1
#
_cell.length_a   1.000
_cell.length_b   1.000
_cell.length_c   1.000
_cell.angle_alpha   90.00
_cell.angle_beta   90.00
_cell.angle_gamma   90.00
#
_symmetry.space_group_name_H-M   'P 1'
#
loop_
_entity.id
_entity.type
_entity.pdbx_description
1 polymer ?
#
loop_
_entity_poly.entity_id
_entity_poly.type
_entity_poly.pdbx_seq_one_letter_code
_entity_poly.pdbx_strand_id
1 'polypeptide(L)'
;MKKPSPSARLLLVGTAILAVQSAPAAPPARVTTSFDLRETCGAVGDGVSDDSKSLKTCLTEMQRSLESGSPAILRIPAGMYRISGANGEMPTFKGHGGVIAGDGPHASYLILDKDYQGDLFSWSEAWSANNGSRPKIDVWRDRSGPTVSGIEVTGSTDAPFQQNAFAFYDRNDSVLLRDIEVNDLNGQCLRIGRAKYLPEAYLRESAFFNIKCFNAGAENEAAIEIGSSTEQNSDATNELDLYKVAVFSARGAGLSIRNPKGFSATRFIRFFGLRIEASGGDALQIGAPGDHGQVASIEFNDLSVINTNNGAAIRIGARDMDPPPYQINIRGGHLGPGNKLGIAIDAGRLIDVNLESIDGPISLGEKAGDGIQFNTVGNRRYWHFEGSKQKGAVAQSLELSTNFAVRGIPTAAEDIGAAALRADGPGDSELRMTMDGRPASPYNCFNASYGEIYGLTLKLVATDKNHPENWFSWTLNDAVFSAPYGPNSATLESGQESSLSHGAGRGAAVKVTADRELGCLKVTFLPPGGGSWHASGSIFFVKVK
;
A
#
# COMPACT_ATOMS: atom_id res chain seq x y z
N MET A 1 48.86 -61.55 64.97
CA MET A 1 47.78 -61.57 63.96
C MET A 1 46.89 -60.34 64.16
N LYS A 2 46.42 -59.72 63.05
CA LYS A 2 45.57 -58.50 62.94
C LYS A 2 46.30 -57.20 63.27
N LYS A 3 46.13 -56.08 62.57
CA LYS A 3 45.74 -55.64 61.21
C LYS A 3 46.24 -54.17 61.16
N PRO A 4 46.58 -53.58 60.00
CA PRO A 4 47.38 -52.36 59.94
C PRO A 4 46.56 -51.08 60.26
N SER A 5 47.22 -50.14 60.92
CA SER A 5 46.74 -48.78 61.23
C SER A 5 46.85 -47.85 60.01
N PRO A 6 45.86 -47.00 59.71
CA PRO A 6 45.85 -46.17 58.51
C PRO A 6 46.66 -44.88 58.70
N SER A 7 47.53 -44.61 57.73
CA SER A 7 48.33 -43.39 57.59
C SER A 7 47.48 -42.17 57.24
N ALA A 8 47.94 -41.02 57.77
CA ALA A 8 47.31 -39.71 57.74
C ALA A 8 47.04 -39.14 56.33
N ARG A 9 45.86 -38.52 56.17
CA ARG A 9 45.54 -37.62 55.05
C ARG A 9 45.85 -36.18 55.46
N LEU A 10 46.73 -35.55 54.70
CA LEU A 10 47.06 -34.12 54.74
C LEU A 10 45.87 -33.30 54.20
N LEU A 11 45.29 -32.44 55.02
CA LEU A 11 44.20 -31.55 54.66
C LEU A 11 44.79 -30.24 54.11
N LEU A 12 44.73 -30.03 52.79
CA LEU A 12 45.10 -28.76 52.16
C LEU A 12 43.91 -27.80 52.27
N VAL A 13 44.01 -26.80 53.15
CA VAL A 13 43.02 -25.71 53.24
C VAL A 13 43.34 -24.69 52.15
N GLY A 14 42.64 -24.80 51.02
CA GLY A 14 42.68 -23.80 49.95
C GLY A 14 41.71 -22.66 50.26
N THR A 15 42.24 -21.49 50.61
CA THR A 15 41.47 -20.25 50.78
C THR A 15 40.95 -19.80 49.41
N ALA A 16 39.66 -19.99 49.16
CA ALA A 16 39.00 -19.42 47.98
C ALA A 16 38.87 -17.90 48.17
N ILE A 17 39.69 -17.13 47.46
CA ILE A 17 39.51 -15.69 47.33
C ILE A 17 38.33 -15.47 46.38
N LEU A 18 37.14 -15.19 46.93
CA LEU A 18 36.01 -14.67 46.17
C LEU A 18 36.39 -13.27 45.67
N ALA A 19 36.79 -13.17 44.41
CA ALA A 19 36.84 -11.89 43.72
C ALA A 19 35.39 -11.43 43.52
N VAL A 20 34.94 -10.48 44.34
CA VAL A 20 33.69 -9.75 44.11
C VAL A 20 33.91 -8.94 42.83
N GLN A 21 33.48 -9.47 41.68
CA GLN A 21 33.31 -8.68 40.47
C GLN A 21 32.22 -7.65 40.77
N SER A 22 32.62 -6.41 41.03
CA SER A 22 31.69 -5.29 41.04
C SER A 22 30.95 -5.28 39.71
N ALA A 23 29.63 -5.26 39.77
CA ALA A 23 28.82 -5.07 38.58
C ALA A 23 29.32 -3.81 37.85
N PRO A 24 29.55 -3.87 36.53
CA PRO A 24 29.97 -2.69 35.79
C PRO A 24 28.97 -1.58 36.06
N ALA A 25 29.48 -0.40 36.43
CA ALA A 25 28.65 0.76 36.70
C ALA A 25 27.68 0.95 35.53
N ALA A 26 26.39 1.16 35.83
CA ALA A 26 25.41 1.46 34.82
C ALA A 26 25.92 2.65 34.00
N PRO A 27 25.95 2.56 32.66
CA PRO A 27 26.39 3.67 31.83
C PRO A 27 25.52 4.89 32.15
N PRO A 28 26.10 6.11 32.18
CA PRO A 28 25.33 7.32 32.47
C PRO A 28 24.19 7.46 31.44
N ALA A 29 23.02 7.88 31.91
CA ALA A 29 21.88 8.16 31.05
C ALA A 29 22.29 9.25 30.03
N ARG A 30 22.29 8.93 28.73
CA ARG A 30 22.50 9.96 27.70
C ARG A 30 21.26 10.86 27.67
N VAL A 31 21.49 12.14 27.92
CA VAL A 31 20.53 13.20 27.65
C VAL A 31 20.42 13.32 26.12
N THR A 32 19.22 13.17 25.57
CA THR A 32 18.97 13.50 24.16
C THR A 32 19.28 14.97 23.95
N THR A 33 20.19 15.27 23.02
CA THR A 33 20.52 16.65 22.68
C THR A 33 19.35 17.26 21.91
N SER A 34 18.74 18.31 22.45
CA SER A 34 17.65 19.03 21.80
C SER A 34 18.17 20.34 21.24
N PHE A 35 17.93 20.58 19.95
CA PHE A 35 18.18 21.84 19.27
C PHE A 35 16.84 22.48 18.96
N ASP A 36 16.59 23.67 19.46
CA ASP A 36 15.41 24.46 19.07
C ASP A 36 15.82 25.46 17.98
N LEU A 37 15.15 25.44 16.83
CA LEU A 37 15.51 26.28 15.69
C LEU A 37 15.51 27.78 16.05
N ARG A 38 14.58 28.22 16.90
CA ARG A 38 14.50 29.61 17.36
C ARG A 38 15.44 29.86 18.53
N GLU A 39 15.31 29.11 19.62
CA GLU A 39 16.02 29.41 20.86
C GLU A 39 17.51 29.05 20.80
N THR A 40 17.85 27.92 20.16
CA THR A 40 19.23 27.42 20.11
C THR A 40 19.99 27.96 18.90
N CYS A 41 19.32 28.08 17.75
CA CYS A 41 19.96 28.43 16.48
C CYS A 41 19.68 29.86 16.01
N GLY A 42 18.82 30.60 16.72
CA GLY A 42 18.59 32.02 16.50
C GLY A 42 17.75 32.34 15.26
N ALA A 43 16.99 31.38 14.73
CA ALA A 43 16.03 31.66 13.66
C ALA A 43 14.93 32.60 14.18
N VAL A 44 14.43 33.48 13.32
CA VAL A 44 13.36 34.43 13.67
C VAL A 44 11.99 33.76 13.50
N GLY A 45 11.75 33.11 12.37
CA GLY A 45 10.47 32.45 12.09
C GLY A 45 9.31 33.41 11.81
N ASP A 46 9.59 34.58 11.21
CA ASP A 46 8.63 35.64 10.87
C ASP A 46 8.17 35.64 9.39
N GLY A 47 8.69 34.72 8.58
CA GLY A 47 8.41 34.59 7.15
C GLY A 47 9.12 35.64 6.28
N VAL A 48 9.95 36.50 6.86
CA VAL A 48 10.61 37.61 6.16
C VAL A 48 12.13 37.52 6.28
N SER A 49 12.62 37.29 7.49
CA SER A 49 14.03 37.12 7.82
C SER A 49 14.57 35.83 7.22
N ASP A 50 15.78 35.87 6.65
CA ASP A 50 16.43 34.67 6.12
C ASP A 50 16.98 33.79 7.25
N ASP A 51 16.32 32.67 7.48
CA ASP A 51 16.61 31.68 8.52
C ASP A 51 17.53 30.56 8.02
N SER A 52 18.02 30.60 6.77
CA SER A 52 18.88 29.56 6.19
C SER A 52 20.13 29.28 7.02
N LYS A 53 20.79 30.33 7.51
CA LYS A 53 22.01 30.17 8.32
C LYS A 53 21.71 29.48 9.65
N SER A 54 20.64 29.87 10.32
CA SER A 54 20.21 29.29 11.58
C SER A 54 19.82 27.82 11.43
N LEU A 55 19.05 27.48 10.40
CA LEU A 55 18.71 26.10 10.08
C LEU A 55 19.98 25.28 9.80
N LYS A 56 20.86 25.77 8.93
CA LYS A 56 22.12 25.08 8.60
C LYS A 56 23.01 24.84 9.81
N THR A 57 23.09 25.81 10.73
CA THR A 57 23.79 25.65 12.01
C THR A 57 23.16 24.53 12.84
N CYS A 58 21.84 24.53 13.02
CA CYS A 58 21.12 23.49 13.74
C CYS A 58 21.37 22.09 13.17
N LEU A 59 21.26 21.92 11.85
CA LEU A 59 21.51 20.64 11.19
C LEU A 59 22.96 20.18 11.36
N THR A 60 23.93 21.10 11.27
CA THR A 60 25.36 20.79 11.46
C THR A 60 25.66 20.35 12.90
N GLU A 61 25.11 21.04 13.90
CA GLU A 61 25.28 20.69 15.31
C GLU A 61 24.57 19.36 15.65
N MET A 62 23.38 19.14 15.07
CA MET A 62 22.66 17.88 15.18
C MET A 62 23.48 16.71 14.63
N GLN A 63 24.02 16.82 13.42
CA GLN A 63 24.91 15.81 12.82
C GLN A 63 26.12 15.53 13.73
N ARG A 64 26.77 16.57 14.26
CA ARG A 64 27.92 16.40 15.17
C ARG A 64 27.54 15.65 16.45
N SER A 65 26.37 15.94 17.02
CA SER A 65 25.85 15.20 18.18
C SER A 65 25.65 13.72 17.85
N LEU A 66 25.03 13.42 16.70
CA LEU A 66 24.80 12.04 16.24
C LEU A 66 26.11 11.28 16.02
N GLU A 67 27.11 11.91 15.39
CA GLU A 67 28.45 11.32 15.17
C GLU A 67 29.18 11.01 16.48
N SER A 68 28.93 11.79 17.55
CA SER A 68 29.42 11.51 18.91
C SER A 68 28.65 10.38 19.65
N GLY A 69 27.67 9.78 18.97
CA GLY A 69 26.78 8.74 19.48
C GLY A 69 25.64 9.28 20.36
N SER A 70 25.41 10.58 20.38
CA SER A 70 24.35 11.20 21.19
C SER A 70 23.09 11.36 20.34
N PRO A 71 21.97 10.74 20.73
CA PRO A 71 20.69 10.99 20.08
C PRO A 71 20.39 12.48 20.03
N ALA A 72 19.92 12.97 18.90
CA ALA A 72 19.67 14.38 18.67
C ALA A 72 18.29 14.61 18.04
N ILE A 73 17.63 15.67 18.50
CA ILE A 73 16.36 16.16 17.96
C ILE A 73 16.49 17.63 17.58
N LEU A 74 16.07 17.97 16.36
CA LEU A 74 15.78 19.33 15.94
C LEU A 74 14.28 19.59 16.13
N ARG A 75 13.94 20.56 16.97
CA ARG A 75 12.59 21.11 17.11
C ARG A 75 12.46 22.34 16.22
N ILE A 76 11.38 22.38 15.44
CA ILE A 76 11.00 23.50 14.59
C ILE A 76 9.69 24.06 15.16
N PRO A 77 9.74 25.02 16.10
CA PRO A 77 8.53 25.58 16.70
C PRO A 77 7.57 26.17 15.66
N ALA A 78 6.35 26.45 16.06
CA ALA A 78 5.40 27.17 15.21
C ALA A 78 5.98 28.52 14.76
N GLY A 79 5.89 28.78 13.46
CA GLY A 79 6.49 29.94 12.80
C GLY A 79 6.64 29.73 11.29
N MET A 80 7.06 30.79 10.60
CA MET A 80 7.35 30.77 9.17
C MET A 80 8.84 31.03 8.96
N TYR A 81 9.60 30.02 8.55
CA TYR A 81 11.05 30.11 8.41
C TYR A 81 11.41 30.20 6.95
N ARG A 82 11.88 31.38 6.51
CA ARG A 82 12.27 31.61 5.12
C ARG A 82 13.70 31.12 4.88
N ILE A 83 13.88 30.30 3.86
CA ILE A 83 15.13 29.61 3.53
C ILE A 83 15.60 30.09 2.15
N SER A 84 16.59 30.99 2.13
CA SER A 84 17.22 31.48 0.89
C SER A 84 18.35 30.58 0.37
N GLY A 85 18.65 30.72 -0.93
CA GLY A 85 19.84 30.12 -1.57
C GLY A 85 21.17 30.78 -1.17
N ALA A 86 21.16 31.94 -0.50
CA ALA A 86 22.37 32.71 -0.18
C ALA A 86 23.37 31.96 0.73
N ASN A 87 22.90 30.97 1.49
CA ASN A 87 23.72 30.15 2.39
C ASN A 87 24.08 28.78 1.79
N GLY A 88 23.82 28.58 0.49
CA GLY A 88 24.03 27.32 -0.23
C GLY A 88 23.10 26.19 0.22
N GLU A 89 23.29 25.00 -0.34
CA GLU A 89 22.47 23.82 -0.04
C GLU A 89 22.53 23.41 1.44
N MET A 90 21.46 22.80 1.93
CA MET A 90 21.42 22.18 3.26
C MET A 90 22.31 20.93 3.31
N PRO A 91 22.97 20.64 4.45
CA PRO A 91 23.82 19.48 4.57
C PRO A 91 23.02 18.18 4.49
N THR A 92 23.62 17.15 3.88
CA THR A 92 23.10 15.78 3.95
C THR A 92 23.59 15.12 5.24
N PHE A 93 22.67 14.58 6.04
CA PHE A 93 23.00 13.76 7.20
C PHE A 93 23.65 12.46 6.74
N LYS A 94 24.77 12.08 7.35
CA LYS A 94 25.52 10.89 6.97
C LYS A 94 25.67 9.92 8.14
N GLY A 95 25.33 8.66 7.91
CA GLY A 95 25.57 7.58 8.87
C GLY A 95 24.54 7.49 10.00
N HIS A 96 23.64 8.48 10.15
CA HIS A 96 22.69 8.58 11.26
C HIS A 96 21.42 9.33 10.82
N GLY A 97 20.25 8.89 11.29
CA GLY A 97 18.97 9.54 10.97
C GLY A 97 18.65 10.77 11.82
N GLY A 98 18.61 10.62 13.14
CA GLY A 98 18.15 11.66 14.06
C GLY A 98 16.63 11.94 13.98
N VAL A 99 16.17 12.94 14.72
CA VAL A 99 14.75 13.34 14.74
C VAL A 99 14.58 14.80 14.35
N ILE A 100 13.65 15.09 13.46
CA ILE A 100 13.20 16.45 13.12
C ILE A 100 11.70 16.52 13.42
N ALA A 101 11.29 17.45 14.29
CA ALA A 101 9.90 17.57 14.72
C ALA A 101 9.44 19.03 14.69
N GLY A 102 8.38 19.31 13.95
CA GLY A 102 7.63 20.56 14.06
C GLY A 102 6.36 20.41 14.90
N ASP A 103 5.66 21.53 15.10
CA ASP A 103 4.42 21.61 15.89
C ASP A 103 3.18 21.19 15.08
N GLY A 104 3.35 20.85 13.80
CA GLY A 104 2.30 20.34 12.91
C GLY A 104 2.32 21.01 11.52
N PRO A 105 1.71 20.38 10.51
CA PRO A 105 1.32 21.08 9.29
C PRO A 105 0.49 22.31 9.63
N HIS A 106 0.65 23.36 8.85
CA HIS A 106 0.06 24.67 9.11
C HIS A 106 0.50 25.41 10.39
N ALA A 107 1.50 24.89 11.11
CA ALA A 107 2.12 25.55 12.26
C ALA A 107 3.61 25.84 12.04
N SER A 108 4.38 24.84 11.59
CA SER A 108 5.81 24.94 11.34
C SER A 108 6.11 24.95 9.84
N TYR A 109 6.22 26.14 9.25
CA TYR A 109 6.44 26.33 7.81
C TYR A 109 7.92 26.56 7.49
N LEU A 110 8.46 25.80 6.54
CA LEU A 110 9.76 26.03 5.92
C LEU A 110 9.52 26.52 4.48
N ILE A 111 9.84 27.79 4.22
CA ILE A 111 9.50 28.48 2.96
C ILE A 111 10.78 28.65 2.14
N LEU A 112 10.93 27.92 1.05
CA LEU A 112 12.07 27.99 0.16
C LEU A 112 11.91 29.18 -0.79
N ASP A 113 12.86 30.11 -0.77
CA ASP A 113 12.90 31.18 -1.75
C ASP A 113 13.21 30.63 -3.14
N LYS A 114 12.86 31.38 -4.19
CA LYS A 114 13.14 31.01 -5.59
C LYS A 114 14.60 30.71 -5.90
N ASP A 115 15.53 31.34 -5.18
CA ASP A 115 16.96 31.14 -5.36
C ASP A 115 17.52 29.91 -4.64
N TYR A 116 16.71 29.24 -3.80
CA TYR A 116 17.10 27.99 -3.16
C TYR A 116 17.25 26.87 -4.20
N GLN A 117 18.32 26.08 -4.05
CA GLN A 117 18.65 24.94 -4.89
C GLN A 117 18.91 23.72 -4.01
N GLY A 118 18.42 22.55 -4.44
CA GLY A 118 18.74 21.26 -3.84
C GLY A 118 17.66 20.75 -2.87
N ASP A 119 18.09 19.94 -1.91
CA ASP A 119 17.19 19.25 -0.99
C ASP A 119 17.15 19.96 0.35
N LEU A 120 15.96 20.25 0.88
CA LEU A 120 15.82 20.84 2.21
C LEU A 120 16.33 19.89 3.30
N PHE A 121 15.90 18.63 3.24
CA PHE A 121 16.41 17.57 4.10
C PHE A 121 16.84 16.37 3.29
N SER A 122 18.05 15.88 3.58
CA SER A 122 18.57 14.69 2.92
C SER A 122 19.40 13.82 3.86
N TRP A 123 19.31 12.50 3.66
CA TRP A 123 20.04 11.50 4.42
C TRP A 123 20.77 10.54 3.51
N SER A 124 21.90 10.03 3.99
CA SER A 124 22.70 8.99 3.36
C SER A 124 23.30 8.07 4.42
N GLU A 125 23.36 6.78 4.13
CA GLU A 125 23.95 5.76 5.00
C GLU A 125 23.33 5.71 6.42
N ALA A 126 22.06 6.08 6.57
CA ALA A 126 21.33 6.01 7.84
C ALA A 126 20.59 4.66 7.95
N TRP A 127 21.32 3.61 8.34
CA TRP A 127 20.79 2.24 8.45
C TRP A 127 21.34 1.47 9.67
N SER A 128 20.57 0.51 10.19
CA SER A 128 20.97 -0.30 11.35
C SER A 128 22.14 -1.25 11.03
N ALA A 129 23.36 -0.85 11.41
CA ALA A 129 24.60 -1.56 11.12
C ALA A 129 24.71 -2.99 11.71
N ASN A 130 23.84 -3.36 12.67
CA ASN A 130 24.00 -4.57 13.50
C ASN A 130 22.88 -5.61 13.36
N ASN A 131 21.91 -5.45 12.45
CA ASN A 131 20.71 -6.30 12.39
C ASN A 131 20.93 -7.78 12.00
N GLY A 132 22.11 -8.17 11.50
CA GLY A 132 22.31 -9.52 10.93
C GLY A 132 22.92 -10.58 11.86
N SER A 133 23.62 -10.22 12.94
CA SER A 133 24.49 -11.19 13.66
C SER A 133 24.47 -11.09 15.19
N ARG A 134 23.70 -10.15 15.77
CA ARG A 134 23.63 -9.98 17.23
C ARG A 134 22.18 -10.07 17.72
N PRO A 135 21.89 -10.87 18.75
CA PRO A 135 20.54 -11.04 19.30
C PRO A 135 20.02 -9.82 20.09
N LYS A 136 20.74 -8.70 20.09
CA LYS A 136 20.35 -7.46 20.78
C LYS A 136 20.68 -6.25 19.91
N ILE A 137 19.69 -5.39 19.71
CA ILE A 137 19.89 -4.05 19.14
C ILE A 137 20.82 -3.29 20.10
N ASP A 138 21.98 -2.88 19.60
CA ASP A 138 22.84 -1.95 20.31
C ASP A 138 22.27 -0.54 20.11
N VAL A 139 21.32 -0.17 20.97
CA VAL A 139 20.67 1.16 20.96
C VAL A 139 21.67 2.31 21.04
N TRP A 140 22.91 2.06 21.47
CA TRP A 140 23.96 3.06 21.60
C TRP A 140 24.78 3.25 20.31
N ARG A 141 24.66 2.32 19.36
CA ARG A 141 25.33 2.36 18.05
C ARG A 141 24.33 2.29 16.91
N ASP A 142 23.05 2.46 17.22
CA ASP A 142 22.02 2.43 16.21
C ASP A 142 22.18 3.63 15.28
N ARG A 143 22.05 3.33 14.00
CA ARG A 143 22.21 4.23 12.87
C ARG A 143 20.94 4.28 12.03
N SER A 144 19.84 3.71 12.54
CA SER A 144 18.51 3.75 11.92
C SER A 144 18.16 5.11 11.33
N GLY A 145 17.36 5.03 10.27
CA GLY A 145 16.90 6.16 9.48
C GLY A 145 16.18 7.22 10.32
N PRO A 146 16.03 8.43 9.75
CA PRO A 146 15.41 9.54 10.46
C PRO A 146 13.95 9.30 10.82
N THR A 147 13.53 10.01 11.87
CA THR A 147 12.12 10.35 12.08
C THR A 147 11.90 11.82 11.74
N VAL A 148 10.94 12.11 10.86
CA VAL A 148 10.53 13.48 10.54
C VAL A 148 9.02 13.60 10.75
N SER A 149 8.58 14.64 11.46
CA SER A 149 7.14 14.89 11.61
C SER A 149 6.73 16.33 11.78
N GLY A 150 5.49 16.63 11.39
CA GLY A 150 4.78 17.83 11.80
C GLY A 150 5.31 19.11 11.17
N ILE A 151 5.70 19.06 9.89
CA ILE A 151 6.24 20.22 9.19
C ILE A 151 5.57 20.41 7.83
N GLU A 152 5.55 21.66 7.39
CA GLU A 152 5.10 22.04 6.07
C GLU A 152 6.25 22.69 5.30
N VAL A 153 6.48 22.25 4.06
CA VAL A 153 7.50 22.80 3.16
C VAL A 153 6.80 23.47 1.99
N THR A 154 7.09 24.74 1.74
CA THR A 154 6.55 25.46 0.57
C THR A 154 7.72 25.99 -0.24
N GLY A 155 7.75 25.74 -1.54
CA GLY A 155 8.75 26.35 -2.42
C GLY A 155 8.12 27.14 -3.55
N SER A 156 8.71 27.06 -4.73
CA SER A 156 8.22 27.77 -5.91
C SER A 156 8.33 26.93 -7.19
N THR A 157 7.20 26.78 -7.89
CA THR A 157 7.13 26.04 -9.15
C THR A 157 7.82 26.75 -10.31
N ASP A 158 8.05 28.06 -10.17
CA ASP A 158 8.74 28.92 -11.11
C ASP A 158 10.17 29.28 -10.67
N ALA A 159 10.71 28.59 -9.65
CA ALA A 159 12.10 28.71 -9.27
C ALA A 159 13.01 28.27 -10.46
N PRO A 160 14.11 28.99 -10.74
CA PRO A 160 15.07 28.61 -11.77
C PRO A 160 15.90 27.36 -11.42
N PHE A 161 15.98 27.01 -10.13
CA PHE A 161 16.72 25.86 -9.62
C PHE A 161 15.76 24.83 -9.04
N GLN A 162 16.12 23.55 -9.16
CA GLN A 162 15.31 22.46 -8.63
C GLN A 162 15.28 22.49 -7.09
N GLN A 163 14.08 22.42 -6.53
CA GLN A 163 13.82 22.40 -5.10
C GLN A 163 13.17 21.08 -4.70
N ASN A 164 13.78 20.34 -3.79
CA ASN A 164 13.23 19.10 -3.25
C ASN A 164 13.03 19.22 -1.74
N ALA A 165 11.99 18.58 -1.19
CA ALA A 165 11.78 18.58 0.26
C ALA A 165 12.61 17.48 0.94
N PHE A 166 12.37 16.21 0.61
CA PHE A 166 13.00 15.07 1.26
C PHE A 166 13.71 14.15 0.26
N ALA A 167 14.98 13.85 0.53
CA ALA A 167 15.76 12.91 -0.27
C ALA A 167 16.48 11.86 0.57
N PHE A 168 16.34 10.59 0.18
CA PHE A 168 17.03 9.45 0.76
C PHE A 168 18.03 8.91 -0.25
N TYR A 169 19.29 9.24 -0.02
CA TYR A 169 20.41 8.85 -0.85
C TYR A 169 21.12 7.63 -0.28
N ASP A 170 21.82 6.91 -1.16
CA ASP A 170 22.58 5.72 -0.77
C ASP A 170 21.68 4.75 0.04
N ARG A 171 22.20 4.04 1.05
CA ARG A 171 21.35 3.16 1.88
C ARG A 171 20.70 3.89 3.05
N ASN A 172 19.39 3.71 3.21
CA ASN A 172 18.67 4.08 4.44
C ASN A 172 17.76 2.92 4.88
N ASP A 173 17.66 2.65 6.18
CA ASP A 173 16.75 1.63 6.72
C ASP A 173 15.93 2.24 7.86
N SER A 174 14.70 1.79 8.10
CA SER A 174 13.87 2.21 9.27
C SER A 174 13.53 3.70 9.33
N VAL A 175 13.25 4.32 8.18
CA VAL A 175 12.78 5.71 8.09
C VAL A 175 11.33 5.83 8.53
N LEU A 176 11.01 6.89 9.27
CA LEU A 176 9.66 7.26 9.65
C LEU A 176 9.34 8.70 9.25
N LEU A 177 8.44 8.89 8.29
CA LEU A 177 7.92 10.21 7.91
C LEU A 177 6.44 10.30 8.25
N ARG A 178 6.00 11.37 8.92
CA ARG A 178 4.61 11.51 9.32
C ARG A 178 4.10 12.95 9.38
N ASP A 179 2.87 13.17 8.94
CA ASP A 179 2.19 14.47 9.04
C ASP A 179 3.01 15.58 8.36
N ILE A 180 3.23 15.39 7.06
CA ILE A 180 4.06 16.25 6.21
C ILE A 180 3.20 16.82 5.09
N GLU A 181 3.27 18.13 4.90
CA GLU A 181 2.75 18.80 3.71
C GLU A 181 3.88 19.44 2.91
N VAL A 182 3.85 19.26 1.59
CA VAL A 182 4.80 19.88 0.67
C VAL A 182 4.03 20.56 -0.45
N ASN A 183 4.28 21.84 -0.66
CA ASN A 183 3.54 22.68 -1.60
C ASN A 183 4.50 23.34 -2.61
N ASP A 184 4.05 23.39 -3.86
CA ASP A 184 4.57 24.26 -4.91
C ASP A 184 6.06 24.10 -5.23
N LEU A 185 6.61 22.88 -5.17
CA LEU A 185 7.99 22.61 -5.58
C LEU A 185 8.10 22.35 -7.09
N ASN A 186 9.10 22.94 -7.74
CA ASN A 186 9.48 22.54 -9.12
C ASN A 186 10.31 21.23 -9.17
N GLY A 187 10.60 20.62 -8.03
CA GLY A 187 11.22 19.31 -7.89
C GLY A 187 10.37 18.36 -7.05
N GLN A 188 11.01 17.39 -6.41
CA GLN A 188 10.35 16.27 -5.74
C GLN A 188 9.95 16.58 -4.31
N CYS A 189 8.73 16.18 -3.96
CA CYS A 189 8.25 16.12 -2.57
C CYS A 189 9.03 15.05 -1.79
N LEU A 190 9.13 13.84 -2.37
CA LEU A 190 9.85 12.72 -1.76
C LEU A 190 10.65 11.99 -2.84
N ARG A 191 11.96 11.86 -2.63
CA ARG A 191 12.87 11.11 -3.49
C ARG A 191 13.57 10.00 -2.72
N ILE A 192 13.47 8.76 -3.21
CA ILE A 192 14.08 7.57 -2.61
C ILE A 192 14.94 6.84 -3.64
N GLY A 193 16.13 6.39 -3.21
CA GLY A 193 16.93 5.40 -3.94
C GLY A 193 17.84 5.97 -5.02
N ARG A 194 18.39 7.18 -4.80
CA ARG A 194 19.44 7.76 -5.67
C ARG A 194 20.81 7.70 -5.00
N ALA A 195 21.84 7.42 -5.78
CA ALA A 195 23.22 7.48 -5.31
C ALA A 195 23.66 8.93 -5.10
N LYS A 196 24.38 9.21 -4.02
CA LYS A 196 25.06 10.50 -3.77
C LYS A 196 26.53 10.31 -3.43
N TYR A 197 26.84 9.42 -2.50
CA TYR A 197 28.23 9.14 -2.09
C TYR A 197 28.66 7.71 -2.40
N LEU A 198 27.72 6.78 -2.45
CA LEU A 198 27.96 5.37 -2.74
C LEU A 198 27.16 4.95 -3.98
N PRO A 199 27.64 3.93 -4.72
CA PRO A 199 26.93 3.49 -5.92
C PRO A 199 25.64 2.72 -5.61
N GLU A 200 25.48 2.20 -4.39
CA GLU A 200 24.27 1.53 -3.91
C GLU A 200 23.31 2.49 -3.23
N ALA A 201 22.11 2.60 -3.76
CA ALA A 201 21.05 3.44 -3.20
C ALA A 201 19.69 2.74 -3.13
N TYR A 202 19.14 2.67 -1.92
CA TYR A 202 17.87 2.03 -1.62
C TYR A 202 17.37 2.38 -0.21
N LEU A 203 16.07 2.19 0.01
CA LEU A 203 15.40 2.36 1.30
C LEU A 203 14.75 1.05 1.77
N ARG A 204 14.87 0.67 3.05
CA ARG A 204 14.21 -0.53 3.58
C ARG A 204 13.43 -0.33 4.86
N GLU A 205 12.50 -1.24 5.14
CA GLU A 205 11.87 -1.42 6.45
C GLU A 205 11.27 -0.10 7.00
N SER A 206 10.67 0.71 6.13
CA SER A 206 10.32 2.11 6.43
C SER A 206 8.82 2.38 6.32
N ALA A 207 8.35 3.40 7.02
CA ALA A 207 6.94 3.75 7.07
C ALA A 207 6.67 5.25 6.87
N PHE A 208 5.62 5.56 6.11
CA PHE A 208 5.22 6.91 5.74
C PHE A 208 3.74 7.11 6.07
N PHE A 209 3.39 8.20 6.75
CA PHE A 209 2.02 8.45 7.23
C PHE A 209 1.57 9.86 6.89
N ASN A 210 0.39 10.00 6.31
CA ASN A 210 -0.25 11.31 6.11
C ASN A 210 0.71 12.31 5.42
N ILE A 211 1.16 11.94 4.22
CA ILE A 211 2.06 12.75 3.40
C ILE A 211 1.24 13.35 2.27
N LYS A 212 1.26 14.68 2.15
CA LYS A 212 0.57 15.41 1.10
C LYS A 212 1.56 16.20 0.27
N CYS A 213 1.54 15.99 -1.04
CA CYS A 213 2.34 16.73 -2.00
C CYS A 213 1.39 17.48 -2.95
N PHE A 214 1.39 18.80 -2.89
CA PHE A 214 0.55 19.66 -3.73
C PHE A 214 1.42 20.44 -4.73
N ASN A 215 1.06 20.39 -6.01
CA ASN A 215 1.72 21.12 -7.09
C ASN A 215 3.25 20.92 -7.11
N ALA A 216 3.68 19.67 -6.85
CA ALA A 216 5.08 19.27 -6.85
C ALA A 216 5.48 18.54 -8.15
N GLY A 217 6.77 18.45 -8.39
CA GLY A 217 7.38 17.81 -9.56
C GLY A 217 7.63 18.77 -10.72
N ALA A 218 8.14 18.19 -11.80
CA ALA A 218 8.36 18.85 -13.09
C ALA A 218 7.86 17.93 -14.22
N GLU A 219 7.78 18.41 -15.46
CA GLU A 219 7.28 17.62 -16.60
C GLU A 219 7.92 16.22 -16.71
N ASN A 220 9.22 16.11 -16.40
CA ASN A 220 9.99 14.86 -16.45
C ASN A 220 10.36 14.31 -15.06
N GLU A 221 9.76 14.84 -13.99
CA GLU A 221 10.05 14.43 -12.61
C GLU A 221 8.77 14.18 -11.83
N ALA A 222 8.69 13.01 -11.20
CA ALA A 222 7.54 12.69 -10.37
C ALA A 222 7.48 13.58 -9.13
N ALA A 223 6.28 13.84 -8.60
CA ALA A 223 6.16 14.46 -7.28
C ALA A 223 6.74 13.55 -6.19
N ILE A 224 6.49 12.24 -6.29
CA ILE A 224 7.11 11.21 -5.44
C ILE A 224 7.83 10.19 -6.33
N GLU A 225 9.11 9.95 -6.04
CA GLU A 225 9.92 8.90 -6.69
C GLU A 225 10.36 7.87 -5.65
N ILE A 226 9.98 6.61 -5.88
CA ILE A 226 10.46 5.44 -5.13
C ILE A 226 11.32 4.59 -6.06
N GLY A 227 12.64 4.76 -5.96
CA GLY A 227 13.61 4.11 -6.81
C GLY A 227 14.53 3.14 -6.08
N SER A 228 15.34 2.44 -6.86
CA SER A 228 16.59 1.82 -6.41
C SER A 228 17.67 2.02 -7.46
N SER A 229 18.89 2.34 -7.03
CA SER A 229 20.05 2.39 -7.90
C SER A 229 21.15 1.60 -7.22
N THR A 230 21.16 0.28 -7.40
CA THR A 230 22.14 -0.60 -6.75
C THR A 230 23.08 -1.26 -7.74
N GLU A 231 24.21 -1.78 -7.26
CA GLU A 231 25.14 -2.60 -8.05
C GLU A 231 24.84 -4.10 -7.89
N GLN A 232 25.56 -4.94 -8.63
CA GLN A 232 25.40 -6.39 -8.57
C GLN A 232 25.63 -6.92 -7.16
N ASN A 233 24.75 -7.81 -6.70
CA ASN A 233 24.75 -8.43 -5.35
C ASN A 233 24.40 -7.48 -4.19
N SER A 234 23.91 -6.27 -4.48
CA SER A 234 23.31 -5.40 -3.47
C SER A 234 21.80 -5.62 -3.39
N ASP A 235 21.18 -5.18 -2.30
CA ASP A 235 19.72 -5.22 -2.15
C ASP A 235 19.06 -4.14 -3.04
N ALA A 236 17.78 -3.89 -2.84
CA ALA A 236 17.03 -2.80 -3.47
C ALA A 236 16.01 -2.24 -2.48
N THR A 237 15.33 -1.17 -2.85
CA THR A 237 14.29 -0.57 -2.04
C THR A 237 13.18 -1.59 -1.79
N ASN A 238 12.91 -1.88 -0.51
CA ASN A 238 11.92 -2.88 -0.15
C ASN A 238 11.27 -2.68 1.22
N GLU A 239 10.16 -3.38 1.47
CA GLU A 239 9.47 -3.38 2.76
C GLU A 239 9.07 -1.98 3.22
N LEU A 240 8.35 -1.27 2.33
CA LEU A 240 7.85 0.08 2.60
C LEU A 240 6.35 0.05 2.81
N ASP A 241 5.88 0.73 3.86
CA ASP A 241 4.46 0.92 4.13
C ASP A 241 4.09 2.39 4.08
N LEU A 242 3.12 2.73 3.22
CA LEU A 242 2.68 4.11 3.00
C LEU A 242 1.18 4.24 3.30
N TYR A 243 0.83 5.05 4.29
CA TYR A 243 -0.55 5.24 4.75
C TYR A 243 -1.00 6.67 4.47
N LYS A 244 -2.15 6.83 3.80
CA LYS A 244 -2.76 8.13 3.50
C LYS A 244 -1.78 9.07 2.79
N VAL A 245 -1.24 8.63 1.66
CA VAL A 245 -0.42 9.48 0.80
C VAL A 245 -1.32 10.14 -0.24
N ALA A 246 -1.21 11.46 -0.40
CA ALA A 246 -2.00 12.22 -1.35
C ALA A 246 -1.10 13.11 -2.21
N VAL A 247 -1.23 13.00 -3.52
CA VAL A 247 -0.56 13.85 -4.50
C VAL A 247 -1.61 14.64 -5.27
N PHE A 248 -1.50 15.96 -5.28
CA PHE A 248 -2.44 16.86 -5.92
C PHE A 248 -1.74 17.73 -6.95
N SER A 249 -2.33 17.85 -8.14
CA SER A 249 -1.81 18.68 -9.23
C SER A 249 -0.33 18.45 -9.55
N ALA A 250 0.15 17.20 -9.54
CA ALA A 250 1.55 16.93 -9.89
C ALA A 250 1.87 17.43 -11.31
N ARG A 251 3.02 18.07 -11.50
CA ARG A 251 3.41 18.66 -12.80
C ARG A 251 4.05 17.66 -13.77
N GLY A 252 4.48 16.50 -13.27
CA GLY A 252 4.90 15.35 -14.06
C GLY A 252 4.06 14.13 -13.65
N ALA A 253 4.74 13.02 -13.38
CA ALA A 253 4.08 11.89 -12.75
C ALA A 253 3.69 12.20 -11.29
N GLY A 254 2.58 11.66 -10.81
CA GLY A 254 2.22 11.78 -9.40
C GLY A 254 3.14 10.96 -8.52
N LEU A 255 3.18 9.65 -8.77
CA LEU A 255 4.06 8.68 -8.13
C LEU A 255 4.76 7.85 -9.21
N SER A 256 6.06 7.66 -9.04
CA SER A 256 6.88 6.81 -9.90
C SER A 256 7.65 5.78 -9.06
N ILE A 257 7.37 4.50 -9.26
CA ILE A 257 8.09 3.37 -8.65
C ILE A 257 8.99 2.75 -9.71
N ARG A 258 10.30 2.84 -9.54
CA ARG A 258 11.27 2.54 -10.62
C ARG A 258 12.46 1.75 -10.13
N ASN A 259 13.13 1.12 -11.08
CA ASN A 259 14.41 0.47 -10.81
C ASN A 259 15.38 0.67 -11.97
N PRO A 260 16.08 1.82 -12.02
CA PRO A 260 16.98 2.12 -13.13
C PRO A 260 18.12 1.13 -13.34
N LYS A 261 18.52 0.33 -12.33
CA LYS A 261 19.66 -0.61 -12.40
C LYS A 261 19.23 -2.09 -12.27
N GLY A 262 19.84 -2.96 -13.07
CA GLY A 262 19.37 -4.33 -13.38
C GLY A 262 19.62 -5.47 -12.39
N PHE A 263 19.72 -5.23 -11.07
CA PHE A 263 20.19 -6.28 -10.14
C PHE A 263 19.10 -6.84 -9.23
N SER A 264 18.75 -6.14 -8.16
CA SER A 264 17.71 -6.55 -7.21
C SER A 264 16.41 -5.80 -7.48
N ALA A 265 15.27 -6.47 -7.37
CA ALA A 265 13.98 -5.84 -7.65
C ALA A 265 13.57 -4.85 -6.55
N THR A 266 13.08 -3.68 -6.94
CA THR A 266 12.35 -2.76 -6.04
C THR A 266 11.01 -3.41 -5.70
N ARG A 267 10.75 -3.74 -4.43
CA ARG A 267 9.69 -4.70 -4.09
C ARG A 267 9.06 -4.57 -2.71
N PHE A 268 7.95 -5.25 -2.46
CA PHE A 268 7.27 -5.27 -1.16
C PHE A 268 6.92 -3.87 -0.66
N ILE A 269 6.35 -3.06 -1.56
CA ILE A 269 5.88 -1.71 -1.25
C ILE A 269 4.36 -1.75 -1.19
N ARG A 270 3.79 -1.28 -0.09
CA ARG A 270 2.35 -1.33 0.18
C ARG A 270 1.81 0.06 0.44
N PHE A 271 0.72 0.40 -0.24
CA PHE A 271 -0.02 1.63 -0.04
C PHE A 271 -1.38 1.33 0.60
N PHE A 272 -1.80 2.18 1.53
CA PHE A 272 -3.08 2.14 2.21
C PHE A 272 -3.74 3.52 2.11
N GLY A 273 -4.65 3.67 1.15
CA GLY A 273 -5.29 4.94 0.81
C GLY A 273 -4.34 5.89 0.08
N LEU A 274 -4.03 5.57 -1.18
CA LEU A 274 -3.24 6.45 -2.07
C LEU A 274 -4.20 7.27 -2.95
N ARG A 275 -4.06 8.59 -2.94
CA ARG A 275 -4.79 9.49 -3.84
C ARG A 275 -3.82 10.24 -4.76
N ILE A 276 -4.12 10.29 -6.06
CA ILE A 276 -3.29 11.02 -7.04
C ILE A 276 -4.16 11.86 -7.99
N GLU A 277 -3.74 13.10 -8.21
CA GLU A 277 -4.20 13.99 -9.27
C GLU A 277 -2.95 14.54 -9.98
N ALA A 278 -2.80 14.24 -11.28
CA ALA A 278 -1.65 14.67 -12.06
C ALA A 278 -2.08 15.58 -13.22
N SER A 279 -1.34 16.65 -13.45
CA SER A 279 -1.62 17.63 -14.50
C SER A 279 -0.70 17.49 -15.71
N GLY A 280 0.54 16.99 -15.53
CA GLY A 280 1.53 16.95 -16.61
C GLY A 280 2.00 15.57 -17.08
N GLY A 281 1.59 14.48 -16.44
CA GLY A 281 2.01 13.13 -16.84
C GLY A 281 1.05 12.03 -16.38
N ASP A 282 1.56 10.79 -16.34
CA ASP A 282 0.83 9.65 -15.79
C ASP A 282 0.66 9.83 -14.27
N ALA A 283 -0.49 9.49 -13.69
CA ALA A 283 -0.66 9.61 -12.24
C ALA A 283 0.26 8.64 -11.49
N LEU A 284 0.22 7.36 -11.85
CA LEU A 284 1.04 6.31 -11.29
C LEU A 284 1.88 5.65 -12.38
N GLN A 285 3.21 5.62 -12.18
CA GLN A 285 4.15 4.88 -13.03
C GLN A 285 4.80 3.75 -12.24
N ILE A 286 4.79 2.54 -12.80
CA ILE A 286 5.46 1.35 -12.25
C ILE A 286 6.42 0.81 -13.31
N GLY A 287 7.71 0.97 -13.06
CA GLY A 287 8.76 0.78 -14.05
C GLY A 287 8.73 1.86 -15.14
N ALA A 288 9.74 1.84 -16.01
CA ALA A 288 9.83 2.75 -17.15
C ALA A 288 10.62 2.13 -18.31
N PRO A 289 10.47 2.62 -19.55
CA PRO A 289 11.21 2.12 -20.71
C PRO A 289 12.74 2.25 -20.62
N GLY A 290 13.25 3.12 -19.73
CA GLY A 290 14.68 3.28 -19.47
C GLY A 290 15.21 2.45 -18.30
N ASP A 291 14.33 1.74 -17.58
CA ASP A 291 14.72 0.98 -16.39
C ASP A 291 15.27 -0.39 -16.78
N HIS A 292 16.43 -0.73 -16.21
CA HIS A 292 17.06 -2.03 -16.37
C HIS A 292 16.67 -3.05 -15.30
N GLY A 293 16.26 -2.55 -14.14
CA GLY A 293 15.87 -3.33 -12.99
C GLY A 293 14.40 -3.65 -12.96
N GLN A 294 14.08 -4.66 -12.17
CA GLN A 294 12.71 -5.12 -12.01
C GLN A 294 12.00 -4.35 -10.89
N VAL A 295 10.70 -4.14 -11.07
CA VAL A 295 9.78 -3.68 -10.02
C VAL A 295 8.80 -4.83 -9.72
N ALA A 296 8.61 -5.19 -8.46
CA ALA A 296 7.89 -6.42 -8.12
C ALA A 296 7.06 -6.30 -6.84
N SER A 297 6.02 -7.13 -6.69
CA SER A 297 5.33 -7.28 -5.39
C SER A 297 4.89 -5.92 -4.80
N ILE A 298 4.20 -5.13 -5.62
CA ILE A 298 3.68 -3.82 -5.24
C ILE A 298 2.18 -3.96 -4.96
N GLU A 299 1.72 -3.46 -3.83
CA GLU A 299 0.33 -3.57 -3.42
C GLU A 299 -0.27 -2.20 -3.15
N PHE A 300 -1.44 -1.95 -3.74
CA PHE A 300 -2.26 -0.77 -3.47
C PHE A 300 -3.57 -1.24 -2.86
N ASN A 301 -3.81 -0.84 -1.61
CA ASN A 301 -5.08 -1.02 -0.93
C ASN A 301 -5.76 0.34 -0.87
N ASP A 302 -6.84 0.50 -1.63
CA ASP A 302 -7.53 1.76 -1.91
C ASP A 302 -6.68 2.77 -2.71
N LEU A 303 -6.78 2.69 -4.05
CA LEU A 303 -6.16 3.62 -5.00
C LEU A 303 -7.22 4.53 -5.63
N SER A 304 -7.11 5.84 -5.41
CA SER A 304 -7.97 6.85 -6.04
C SER A 304 -7.15 7.73 -6.99
N VAL A 305 -7.40 7.63 -8.30
CA VAL A 305 -6.82 8.55 -9.29
C VAL A 305 -7.95 9.36 -9.90
N ILE A 306 -8.01 10.67 -9.68
CA ILE A 306 -9.19 11.45 -10.12
C ILE A 306 -9.05 11.93 -11.55
N ASN A 307 -7.90 12.49 -11.92
CA ASN A 307 -7.67 13.03 -13.26
C ASN A 307 -6.17 13.04 -13.60
N THR A 308 -5.87 12.68 -14.84
CA THR A 308 -4.57 12.87 -15.50
C THR A 308 -4.79 13.64 -16.80
N ASN A 309 -4.54 14.95 -16.80
CA ASN A 309 -4.82 15.79 -17.97
C ASN A 309 -4.05 15.34 -19.24
N ASN A 310 -2.89 14.69 -19.07
CA ASN A 310 -1.95 14.40 -20.16
C ASN A 310 -1.40 12.96 -20.20
N GLY A 311 -1.87 12.05 -19.33
CA GLY A 311 -1.27 10.72 -19.16
C GLY A 311 -2.26 9.58 -18.95
N ALA A 312 -1.73 8.43 -18.54
CA ALA A 312 -2.50 7.33 -18.02
C ALA A 312 -2.75 7.51 -16.52
N ALA A 313 -3.89 7.05 -16.02
CA ALA A 313 -4.10 6.95 -14.57
C ALA A 313 -3.06 5.99 -13.96
N ILE A 314 -2.81 4.87 -14.64
CA ILE A 314 -1.75 3.91 -14.31
C ILE A 314 -0.97 3.55 -15.57
N ARG A 315 0.36 3.68 -15.53
CA ARG A 315 1.27 3.14 -16.54
C ARG A 315 2.21 2.12 -15.92
N ILE A 316 2.32 0.95 -16.55
CA ILE A 316 3.26 -0.11 -16.18
C ILE A 316 4.15 -0.40 -17.37
N GLY A 317 5.46 -0.25 -17.22
CA GLY A 317 6.39 -0.34 -18.34
C GLY A 317 7.76 -0.88 -17.94
N ALA A 318 8.53 -1.27 -18.97
CA ALA A 318 9.89 -1.79 -18.84
C ALA A 318 10.68 -1.52 -20.11
N ARG A 319 12.01 -1.60 -20.02
CA ARG A 319 12.87 -1.62 -21.21
C ARG A 319 12.70 -2.91 -22.01
N ASP A 320 12.95 -2.81 -23.32
CA ASP A 320 12.59 -3.82 -24.31
C ASP A 320 13.08 -5.26 -24.10
N MET A 321 14.17 -5.45 -23.35
CA MET A 321 14.82 -6.75 -23.11
C MET A 321 14.95 -7.07 -21.62
N ASP A 322 14.49 -6.16 -20.75
CA ASP A 322 14.67 -6.29 -19.32
C ASP A 322 13.45 -6.95 -18.67
N PRO A 323 13.62 -7.58 -17.48
CA PRO A 323 12.52 -8.25 -16.81
C PRO A 323 11.36 -7.29 -16.54
N PRO A 324 10.14 -7.58 -17.03
CA PRO A 324 9.02 -6.66 -16.84
C PRO A 324 8.57 -6.62 -15.38
N PRO A 325 7.88 -5.55 -14.95
CA PRO A 325 7.22 -5.50 -13.65
C PRO A 325 6.29 -6.71 -13.43
N TYR A 326 6.22 -7.21 -12.19
CA TYR A 326 5.36 -8.35 -11.88
C TYR A 326 4.82 -8.38 -10.45
N GLN A 327 3.75 -9.15 -10.22
CA GLN A 327 3.07 -9.20 -8.91
C GLN A 327 2.62 -7.81 -8.46
N ILE A 328 1.91 -7.11 -9.35
CA ILE A 328 1.33 -5.80 -9.05
C ILE A 328 -0.13 -6.03 -8.70
N ASN A 329 -0.51 -5.73 -7.46
CA ASN A 329 -1.87 -5.93 -6.97
C ASN A 329 -2.49 -4.58 -6.62
N ILE A 330 -3.63 -4.27 -7.20
CA ILE A 330 -4.40 -3.05 -6.91
C ILE A 330 -5.79 -3.49 -6.45
N ARG A 331 -6.21 -3.08 -5.26
CA ARG A 331 -7.46 -3.51 -4.62
C ARG A 331 -8.20 -2.33 -4.02
N GLY A 332 -9.46 -2.13 -4.43
CA GLY A 332 -10.31 -1.03 -3.95
C GLY A 332 -9.93 0.33 -4.51
N GLY A 333 -10.85 1.30 -4.39
CA GLY A 333 -10.70 2.63 -4.96
C GLY A 333 -11.19 2.73 -6.41
N HIS A 334 -10.83 3.80 -7.12
CA HIS A 334 -11.35 4.12 -8.45
C HIS A 334 -10.35 4.90 -9.31
N LEU A 335 -10.43 4.75 -10.64
CA LEU A 335 -9.80 5.66 -11.59
C LEU A 335 -10.91 6.52 -12.19
N GLY A 336 -10.98 7.78 -11.78
CA GLY A 336 -12.01 8.76 -12.15
C GLY A 336 -11.83 9.36 -13.55
N PRO A 337 -12.78 10.19 -13.99
CA PRO A 337 -12.84 10.71 -15.35
C PRO A 337 -11.80 11.80 -15.60
N GLY A 338 -11.30 11.88 -16.85
CA GLY A 338 -10.36 12.91 -17.30
C GLY A 338 -8.99 12.37 -17.70
N ASN A 339 -8.69 11.12 -17.36
CA ASN A 339 -7.48 10.46 -17.83
C ASN A 339 -7.51 10.26 -19.35
N LYS A 340 -6.40 10.53 -20.04
CA LYS A 340 -6.25 10.17 -21.47
C LYS A 340 -6.32 8.66 -21.66
N LEU A 341 -5.72 7.90 -20.73
CA LEU A 341 -5.83 6.45 -20.61
C LEU A 341 -6.19 6.09 -19.17
N GLY A 342 -7.06 5.11 -18.96
CA GLY A 342 -7.29 4.55 -17.63
C GLY A 342 -6.04 3.78 -17.18
N ILE A 343 -5.69 2.74 -17.92
CA ILE A 343 -4.52 1.90 -17.63
C ILE A 343 -3.73 1.65 -18.92
N ALA A 344 -2.41 1.77 -18.85
CA ALA A 344 -1.50 1.39 -19.92
C ALA A 344 -0.48 0.38 -19.38
N ILE A 345 -0.47 -0.84 -19.91
CA ILE A 345 0.53 -1.86 -19.59
C ILE A 345 1.41 -2.06 -20.82
N ASP A 346 2.46 -1.25 -20.91
CA ASP A 346 3.44 -1.34 -22.00
C ASP A 346 4.27 -2.63 -21.87
N ALA A 347 4.62 -3.00 -20.63
CA ALA A 347 5.25 -4.27 -20.27
C ALA A 347 4.88 -4.67 -18.84
N GLY A 348 4.61 -5.96 -18.58
CA GLY A 348 4.20 -6.42 -17.25
C GLY A 348 3.66 -7.85 -17.25
N ARG A 349 3.62 -8.53 -16.10
CA ARG A 349 2.98 -9.86 -15.94
C ARG A 349 2.50 -10.07 -14.51
N LEU A 350 1.57 -10.99 -14.26
CA LEU A 350 1.03 -11.25 -12.91
C LEU A 350 0.52 -9.95 -12.26
N ILE A 351 -0.40 -9.27 -12.95
CA ILE A 351 -0.97 -7.99 -12.53
C ILE A 351 -2.44 -8.23 -12.22
N ASP A 352 -2.89 -7.91 -11.01
CA ASP A 352 -4.28 -8.03 -10.59
C ASP A 352 -4.82 -6.65 -10.24
N VAL A 353 -5.80 -6.18 -11.01
CA VAL A 353 -6.45 -4.89 -10.81
C VAL A 353 -7.90 -5.10 -10.44
N ASN A 354 -8.21 -4.90 -9.15
CA ASN A 354 -9.56 -4.98 -8.60
C ASN A 354 -10.00 -3.60 -8.11
N LEU A 355 -10.78 -2.86 -8.90
CA LEU A 355 -11.18 -1.48 -8.64
C LEU A 355 -12.70 -1.32 -8.73
N GLU A 356 -13.27 -0.37 -8.00
CA GLU A 356 -14.69 -0.05 -8.09
C GLU A 356 -15.04 0.43 -9.51
N SER A 357 -14.26 1.35 -10.05
CA SER A 357 -14.42 1.82 -11.44
C SER A 357 -13.08 2.13 -12.11
N ILE A 358 -13.08 2.02 -13.45
CA ILE A 358 -12.02 2.53 -14.32
C ILE A 358 -12.67 3.40 -15.38
N ASP A 359 -12.44 4.71 -15.29
CA ASP A 359 -12.79 5.67 -16.32
C ASP A 359 -11.57 5.93 -17.21
N GLY A 360 -11.67 5.45 -18.44
CA GLY A 360 -10.66 5.61 -19.49
C GLY A 360 -10.31 4.28 -20.18
N PRO A 361 -9.68 4.34 -21.37
CA PRO A 361 -9.25 3.15 -22.09
C PRO A 361 -8.19 2.33 -21.33
N ILE A 362 -8.19 1.02 -21.56
CA ILE A 362 -7.13 0.11 -21.08
C ILE A 362 -6.30 -0.33 -22.30
N SER A 363 -5.01 -0.01 -22.29
CA SER A 363 -4.06 -0.42 -23.34
C SER A 363 -3.13 -1.53 -22.83
N LEU A 364 -2.91 -2.55 -23.66
CA LEU A 364 -1.98 -3.65 -23.41
C LEU A 364 -0.96 -3.70 -24.56
N GLY A 365 0.28 -3.30 -24.28
CA GLY A 365 1.37 -3.31 -25.23
C GLY A 365 1.84 -4.73 -25.58
N GLU A 366 2.72 -4.83 -26.58
CA GLU A 366 3.27 -6.10 -27.07
C GLU A 366 4.16 -6.86 -26.06
N LYS A 367 4.39 -6.29 -24.87
CA LYS A 367 5.18 -6.92 -23.79
C LYS A 367 4.37 -7.15 -22.52
N ALA A 368 3.06 -6.97 -22.60
CA ALA A 368 2.11 -7.36 -21.56
C ALA A 368 1.99 -8.89 -21.55
N GLY A 369 2.75 -9.55 -20.68
CA GLY A 369 2.79 -10.99 -20.53
C GLY A 369 1.59 -11.59 -19.78
N ASP A 370 1.76 -12.82 -19.30
CA ASP A 370 0.68 -13.62 -18.73
C ASP A 370 0.19 -13.14 -17.36
N GLY A 371 -1.03 -13.55 -17.00
CA GLY A 371 -1.58 -13.37 -15.65
C GLY A 371 -1.98 -11.93 -15.33
N ILE A 372 -2.36 -11.16 -16.34
CA ILE A 372 -2.97 -9.83 -16.17
C ILE A 372 -4.48 -10.01 -16.03
N GLN A 373 -5.06 -9.51 -14.93
CA GLN A 373 -6.46 -9.62 -14.59
C GLN A 373 -7.03 -8.24 -14.23
N PHE A 374 -8.24 -7.96 -14.73
CA PHE A 374 -8.99 -6.75 -14.41
C PHE A 374 -10.36 -7.16 -13.87
N ASN A 375 -10.65 -6.83 -12.62
CA ASN A 375 -11.92 -7.05 -11.96
C ASN A 375 -12.52 -5.69 -11.56
N THR A 376 -13.51 -5.20 -12.30
CA THR A 376 -14.08 -3.87 -12.01
C THR A 376 -15.60 -3.79 -12.18
N VAL A 377 -16.22 -2.89 -11.43
CA VAL A 377 -17.66 -2.62 -11.43
C VAL A 377 -17.95 -1.33 -12.24
N GLY A 378 -17.79 -1.38 -13.57
CA GLY A 378 -17.88 -0.16 -14.40
C GLY A 378 -18.24 -0.34 -15.88
N ASN A 379 -18.59 0.78 -16.54
CA ASN A 379 -19.19 0.87 -17.88
C ASN A 379 -18.19 0.50 -19.00
N ARG A 380 -18.18 -0.78 -19.39
CA ARG A 380 -17.27 -1.41 -20.38
C ARG A 380 -17.23 -0.81 -21.77
N ARG A 381 -18.12 0.12 -22.10
CA ARG A 381 -18.23 0.70 -23.44
C ARG A 381 -16.98 1.42 -23.93
N TYR A 382 -16.01 1.70 -23.05
CA TYR A 382 -14.79 2.44 -23.37
C TYR A 382 -13.49 1.61 -23.34
N TRP A 383 -13.60 0.28 -23.20
CA TRP A 383 -12.41 -0.60 -23.23
C TRP A 383 -11.99 -0.85 -24.67
N HIS A 384 -10.86 -0.26 -25.07
CA HIS A 384 -10.25 -0.46 -26.39
C HIS A 384 -8.95 -1.24 -26.24
N PHE A 385 -8.96 -2.52 -26.61
CA PHE A 385 -7.74 -3.34 -26.67
C PHE A 385 -7.00 -3.04 -27.97
N GLU A 386 -5.94 -2.22 -27.91
CA GLU A 386 -5.04 -1.99 -29.04
C GLU A 386 -3.81 -2.90 -28.91
N GLY A 387 -3.70 -3.91 -29.78
CA GLY A 387 -2.54 -4.82 -29.80
C GLY A 387 -2.85 -6.19 -30.40
N SER A 388 -1.81 -6.91 -30.81
CA SER A 388 -1.93 -8.32 -31.16
C SER A 388 -2.38 -9.11 -29.92
N LYS A 389 -3.41 -9.95 -30.03
CA LYS A 389 -3.84 -10.87 -28.94
C LYS A 389 -2.61 -11.64 -28.44
N GLN A 390 -2.04 -11.20 -27.31
CA GLN A 390 -0.93 -11.90 -26.66
C GLN A 390 -1.41 -13.30 -26.26
N LYS A 391 -0.56 -14.32 -26.48
CA LYS A 391 -0.79 -15.68 -25.97
C LYS A 391 -0.85 -15.59 -24.44
N GLY A 392 -2.04 -15.77 -23.85
CA GLY A 392 -2.22 -15.86 -22.39
C GLY A 392 -2.69 -14.58 -21.68
N ALA A 393 -2.78 -13.44 -22.37
CA ALA A 393 -3.50 -12.27 -21.88
C ALA A 393 -5.02 -12.54 -21.95
N VAL A 394 -5.56 -13.08 -20.87
CA VAL A 394 -7.00 -13.28 -20.72
C VAL A 394 -7.59 -12.01 -20.13
N ALA A 395 -7.96 -11.06 -20.99
CA ALA A 395 -8.92 -10.03 -20.61
C ALA A 395 -10.28 -10.70 -20.43
N GLN A 396 -10.49 -11.34 -19.29
CA GLN A 396 -11.82 -11.74 -18.89
C GLN A 396 -12.57 -10.45 -18.55
N SER A 397 -13.37 -9.99 -19.51
CA SER A 397 -14.59 -9.27 -19.20
C SER A 397 -15.24 -10.07 -18.07
N LEU A 398 -15.44 -9.45 -16.91
CA LEU A 398 -16.30 -10.02 -15.88
C LEU A 398 -17.74 -9.94 -16.37
N GLU A 399 -18.05 -10.45 -17.56
CA GLU A 399 -19.41 -10.75 -17.93
C GLU A 399 -19.99 -11.48 -16.73
N LEU A 400 -20.83 -10.78 -15.97
CA LEU A 400 -21.66 -11.41 -14.97
C LEU A 400 -22.53 -12.48 -15.64
N SER A 401 -22.52 -12.61 -16.98
CA SER A 401 -23.06 -13.69 -17.79
C SER A 401 -22.21 -14.95 -17.98
N THR A 402 -20.90 -15.02 -17.73
CA THR A 402 -20.21 -16.33 -17.85
C THR A 402 -18.94 -16.52 -17.00
N ASN A 403 -19.07 -17.44 -16.04
CA ASN A 403 -18.12 -18.51 -15.71
C ASN A 403 -16.81 -18.19 -14.99
N PHE A 404 -16.79 -17.32 -13.98
CA PHE A 404 -15.98 -17.62 -12.80
C PHE A 404 -16.83 -17.35 -11.57
N ALA A 405 -17.12 -18.42 -10.84
CA ALA A 405 -17.60 -18.31 -9.48
C ALA A 405 -16.69 -17.32 -8.75
N VAL A 406 -17.30 -16.35 -8.07
CA VAL A 406 -16.70 -15.80 -6.85
C VAL A 406 -16.44 -17.04 -6.01
N ARG A 407 -15.23 -17.60 -6.07
CA ARG A 407 -14.78 -18.48 -5.01
C ARG A 407 -14.81 -17.58 -3.80
N GLY A 408 -15.75 -17.83 -2.90
CA GLY A 408 -15.50 -17.59 -1.49
C GLY A 408 -14.23 -18.37 -1.17
N ILE A 409 -13.08 -17.74 -1.38
CA ILE A 409 -11.85 -18.16 -0.77
C ILE A 409 -11.99 -17.59 0.63
N PRO A 410 -12.21 -18.42 1.68
CA PRO A 410 -11.79 -18.01 3.00
C PRO A 410 -10.28 -17.77 2.88
N THR A 411 -9.86 -16.51 2.71
CA THR A 411 -8.53 -16.13 3.15
C THR A 411 -8.51 -16.46 4.62
N ALA A 412 -7.55 -17.27 5.07
CA ALA A 412 -7.51 -17.87 6.41
C ALA A 412 -7.42 -16.86 7.58
N ALA A 413 -7.70 -15.58 7.32
CA ALA A 413 -7.59 -14.46 8.23
C ALA A 413 -8.88 -13.64 8.43
N GLU A 414 -9.98 -13.87 7.69
CA GLU A 414 -11.17 -13.01 7.82
C GLU A 414 -12.45 -13.80 8.14
N ASP A 415 -13.08 -13.43 9.27
CA ASP A 415 -14.33 -14.00 9.78
C ASP A 415 -15.58 -13.34 9.11
N ILE A 416 -15.43 -12.54 8.05
CA ILE A 416 -16.51 -11.82 7.37
C ILE A 416 -16.33 -11.91 5.85
N GLY A 417 -17.41 -12.08 5.08
CA GLY A 417 -17.33 -12.07 3.61
C GLY A 417 -18.67 -11.95 2.89
N ALA A 418 -18.61 -12.01 1.55
CA ALA A 418 -19.79 -11.98 0.69
C ALA A 418 -19.65 -12.89 -0.55
N ALA A 419 -20.77 -13.39 -1.07
CA ALA A 419 -20.84 -14.20 -2.30
C ALA A 419 -22.02 -13.76 -3.17
N ALA A 420 -21.82 -13.67 -4.49
CA ALA A 420 -22.88 -13.38 -5.45
C ALA A 420 -23.53 -14.67 -5.97
N LEU A 421 -24.83 -14.61 -6.26
CA LEU A 421 -25.64 -15.70 -6.80
C LEU A 421 -26.41 -15.22 -8.03
N ARG A 422 -26.62 -16.14 -8.98
CA ARG A 422 -27.39 -15.86 -10.20
C ARG A 422 -28.21 -17.08 -10.62
N ALA A 423 -29.37 -16.84 -11.22
CA ALA A 423 -30.09 -17.81 -12.03
C ALA A 423 -30.87 -17.13 -13.15
N ASP A 424 -30.98 -17.82 -14.29
CA ASP A 424 -31.79 -17.41 -15.43
C ASP A 424 -32.66 -18.57 -15.87
N GLY A 425 -33.91 -18.30 -16.23
CA GLY A 425 -34.75 -19.34 -16.83
C GLY A 425 -36.15 -18.88 -17.18
N PRO A 426 -36.97 -19.81 -17.69
CA PRO A 426 -38.37 -19.53 -17.98
C PRO A 426 -39.17 -19.35 -16.67
N GLY A 427 -40.22 -18.53 -16.73
CA GLY A 427 -41.03 -18.14 -15.57
C GLY A 427 -41.87 -19.26 -14.94
N ASP A 428 -41.87 -20.45 -15.52
CA ASP A 428 -42.63 -21.60 -15.02
C ASP A 428 -41.75 -22.65 -14.30
N SER A 429 -40.43 -22.39 -14.20
CA SER A 429 -39.47 -23.33 -13.60
C SER A 429 -38.80 -22.75 -12.35
N GLU A 430 -38.59 -23.59 -11.35
CA GLU A 430 -37.77 -23.23 -10.19
C GLU A 430 -36.32 -22.92 -10.64
N LEU A 431 -35.82 -21.75 -10.25
CA LEU A 431 -34.48 -21.30 -10.61
C LEU A 431 -33.55 -21.45 -9.40
N ARG A 432 -32.78 -22.54 -9.37
CA ARG A 432 -31.74 -22.72 -8.36
C ARG A 432 -30.61 -21.74 -8.62
N MET A 433 -30.30 -20.90 -7.63
CA MET A 433 -29.24 -19.91 -7.74
C MET A 433 -27.88 -20.52 -7.37
N THR A 434 -26.89 -20.20 -8.19
CA THR A 434 -25.50 -20.64 -8.03
C THR A 434 -24.57 -19.46 -8.30
N MET A 435 -23.31 -19.56 -7.85
CA MET A 435 -22.30 -18.50 -8.00
C MET A 435 -21.90 -18.26 -9.47
N ASP A 436 -22.22 -19.20 -10.36
CA ASP A 436 -21.90 -19.15 -11.78
C ASP A 436 -23.14 -19.25 -12.71
N GLY A 437 -24.35 -19.35 -12.15
CA GLY A 437 -25.60 -19.52 -12.91
C GLY A 437 -25.76 -20.88 -13.59
N ARG A 438 -24.91 -21.87 -13.31
CA ARG A 438 -24.98 -23.24 -13.86
C ARG A 438 -25.74 -24.19 -12.91
N PRO A 439 -26.09 -25.43 -13.35
CA PRO A 439 -26.60 -26.46 -12.45
C PRO A 439 -25.70 -26.63 -11.22
N ALA A 440 -26.32 -26.87 -10.07
CA ALA A 440 -25.59 -26.90 -8.81
C ALA A 440 -24.62 -28.07 -8.69
N SER A 441 -23.48 -27.78 -8.10
CA SER A 441 -22.39 -28.67 -7.76
C SER A 441 -21.78 -28.18 -6.43
N PRO A 442 -20.92 -28.98 -5.78
CA PRO A 442 -20.24 -28.54 -4.55
C PRO A 442 -19.35 -27.29 -4.73
N TYR A 443 -19.05 -26.88 -5.98
CA TYR A 443 -18.10 -25.81 -6.30
C TYR A 443 -18.76 -24.47 -6.66
N ASN A 444 -20.07 -24.44 -6.89
CA ASN A 444 -20.79 -23.23 -7.30
C ASN A 444 -21.99 -22.91 -6.39
N CYS A 445 -22.04 -23.50 -5.19
CA CYS A 445 -22.93 -23.09 -4.11
C CYS A 445 -22.13 -22.64 -2.89
N PHE A 446 -22.78 -21.90 -2.00
CA PHE A 446 -22.16 -21.43 -0.75
C PHE A 446 -21.96 -22.61 0.20
N ASN A 447 -20.71 -23.00 0.42
CA ASN A 447 -20.34 -24.14 1.25
C ASN A 447 -19.69 -23.65 2.55
N ALA A 448 -20.13 -24.20 3.68
CA ALA A 448 -19.51 -23.95 4.97
C ALA A 448 -18.30 -24.88 5.10
N SER A 449 -17.15 -24.34 5.53
CA SER A 449 -16.08 -25.21 6.01
C SER A 449 -16.62 -26.07 7.16
N TYR A 450 -16.23 -27.35 7.18
CA TYR A 450 -16.73 -28.27 8.18
C TYR A 450 -16.29 -27.87 9.59
N GLY A 451 -17.22 -27.99 10.54
CA GLY A 451 -17.00 -27.59 11.93
C GLY A 451 -17.20 -26.10 12.21
N GLU A 452 -17.73 -25.32 11.27
CA GLU A 452 -17.93 -23.87 11.40
C GLU A 452 -19.41 -23.48 11.29
N ILE A 453 -19.77 -22.37 11.92
CA ILE A 453 -21.10 -21.77 11.89
C ILE A 453 -21.03 -20.41 11.20
N TYR A 454 -22.01 -20.11 10.34
CA TYR A 454 -22.08 -18.88 9.60
C TYR A 454 -23.39 -18.15 9.90
N GLY A 455 -23.30 -16.92 10.39
CA GLY A 455 -24.42 -15.97 10.37
C GLY A 455 -24.55 -15.36 8.98
N LEU A 456 -25.74 -15.36 8.40
CA LEU A 456 -25.99 -15.01 7.01
C LEU A 456 -27.04 -13.89 6.88
N THR A 457 -26.81 -13.00 5.92
CA THR A 457 -27.83 -12.10 5.37
C THR A 457 -27.89 -12.28 3.87
N LEU A 458 -29.07 -12.63 3.34
CA LEU A 458 -29.27 -12.84 1.90
C LEU A 458 -30.12 -11.72 1.33
N LYS A 459 -29.75 -11.24 0.15
CA LYS A 459 -30.55 -10.29 -0.64
C LYS A 459 -30.70 -10.83 -2.05
N LEU A 460 -31.88 -10.63 -2.64
CA LEU A 460 -32.20 -11.06 -3.99
C LEU A 460 -33.02 -10.00 -4.70
N VAL A 461 -32.73 -9.78 -5.98
CA VAL A 461 -33.57 -9.03 -6.91
C VAL A 461 -33.76 -9.88 -8.17
N ALA A 462 -35.00 -9.97 -8.63
CA ALA A 462 -35.38 -10.63 -9.86
C ALA A 462 -36.20 -9.70 -10.75
N THR A 463 -36.00 -9.82 -12.05
CA THR A 463 -36.70 -9.03 -13.09
C THR A 463 -37.13 -9.95 -14.22
N ASP A 464 -38.30 -9.68 -14.80
CA ASP A 464 -38.70 -10.29 -16.07
C ASP A 464 -37.92 -9.62 -17.21
N LYS A 465 -37.21 -10.41 -18.00
CA LYS A 465 -36.40 -9.95 -19.14
C LYS A 465 -37.24 -9.29 -20.23
N ASN A 466 -38.48 -9.73 -20.40
CA ASN A 466 -39.38 -9.19 -21.41
C ASN A 466 -40.14 -7.95 -20.91
N HIS A 467 -40.28 -7.83 -19.59
CA HIS A 467 -41.05 -6.78 -18.91
C HIS A 467 -40.30 -6.30 -17.66
N PRO A 468 -39.24 -5.48 -17.79
CA PRO A 468 -38.41 -5.05 -16.66
C PRO A 468 -39.16 -4.30 -15.56
N GLU A 469 -40.34 -3.76 -15.86
CA GLU A 469 -41.29 -3.19 -14.89
C GLU A 469 -41.78 -4.24 -13.88
N ASN A 470 -41.79 -5.53 -14.24
CA ASN A 470 -42.10 -6.64 -13.36
C ASN A 470 -40.85 -7.07 -12.61
N TRP A 471 -40.77 -6.68 -11.33
CA TRP A 471 -39.63 -7.00 -10.48
C TRP A 471 -40.06 -7.50 -9.11
N PHE A 472 -39.14 -8.24 -8.49
CA PHE A 472 -39.28 -8.80 -7.16
C PHE A 472 -37.97 -8.59 -6.40
N SER A 473 -38.05 -8.14 -5.15
CA SER A 473 -36.92 -8.02 -4.24
C SER A 473 -37.25 -8.76 -2.94
N TRP A 474 -36.26 -9.47 -2.41
CA TRP A 474 -36.40 -10.26 -1.18
C TRP A 474 -35.12 -10.19 -0.36
N THR A 475 -35.27 -10.23 0.95
CA THR A 475 -34.17 -10.24 1.91
C THR A 475 -34.48 -11.22 3.04
N LEU A 476 -33.49 -12.01 3.43
CA LEU A 476 -33.48 -12.84 4.64
C LEU A 476 -32.35 -12.37 5.54
N ASN A 477 -32.70 -11.82 6.69
CA ASN A 477 -31.75 -11.40 7.71
C ASN A 477 -31.59 -12.50 8.78
N ASP A 478 -30.45 -12.53 9.45
CA ASP A 478 -30.20 -13.34 10.64
C ASP A 478 -30.39 -14.87 10.45
N ALA A 479 -30.05 -15.39 9.27
CA ALA A 479 -30.01 -16.83 9.04
C ALA A 479 -28.73 -17.44 9.63
N VAL A 480 -28.78 -18.70 10.05
CA VAL A 480 -27.61 -19.44 10.54
C VAL A 480 -27.43 -20.71 9.73
N PHE A 481 -26.25 -20.89 9.13
CA PHE A 481 -25.91 -22.06 8.33
C PHE A 481 -24.68 -22.78 8.88
N SER A 482 -24.72 -24.11 8.93
CA SER A 482 -23.59 -24.92 9.39
C SER A 482 -23.55 -26.29 8.71
N ALA A 483 -22.38 -26.91 8.65
CA ALA A 483 -22.18 -28.28 8.19
C ALA A 483 -21.11 -28.99 9.04
N PRO A 484 -21.40 -29.32 10.31
CA PRO A 484 -20.38 -29.69 11.31
C PRO A 484 -19.55 -30.92 10.95
N TYR A 485 -20.11 -31.89 10.23
CA TYR A 485 -19.50 -33.22 9.99
C TYR A 485 -19.47 -33.64 8.51
N GLY A 486 -19.71 -32.72 7.58
CA GLY A 486 -19.82 -33.04 6.15
C GLY A 486 -21.19 -32.70 5.54
N PRO A 487 -21.38 -33.00 4.24
CA PRO A 487 -22.55 -32.57 3.49
C PRO A 487 -23.89 -32.96 4.11
N ASN A 488 -24.00 -34.22 4.56
CA ASN A 488 -25.23 -34.76 5.14
C ASN A 488 -25.63 -34.11 6.47
N SER A 489 -24.71 -33.39 7.11
CA SER A 489 -24.95 -32.68 8.37
C SER A 489 -25.37 -31.21 8.19
N ALA A 490 -25.50 -30.74 6.94
CA ALA A 490 -25.85 -29.36 6.67
C ALA A 490 -27.22 -29.00 7.28
N THR A 491 -27.26 -27.90 8.02
CA THR A 491 -28.45 -27.31 8.64
C THR A 491 -28.55 -25.83 8.30
N LEU A 492 -29.80 -25.34 8.23
CA LEU A 492 -30.12 -23.94 8.06
C LEU A 492 -31.22 -23.59 9.06
N GLU A 493 -30.97 -22.60 9.90
CA GLU A 493 -32.00 -21.90 10.66
C GLU A 493 -32.31 -20.58 9.95
N SER A 494 -33.57 -20.40 9.56
CA SER A 494 -34.00 -19.20 8.83
C SER A 494 -34.33 -18.08 9.82
N GLY A 495 -33.86 -16.88 9.54
CA GLY A 495 -34.23 -15.67 10.27
C GLY A 495 -35.45 -14.96 9.67
N GLN A 496 -35.44 -13.62 9.68
CA GLN A 496 -36.58 -12.81 9.23
C GLN A 496 -36.55 -12.53 7.74
N GLU A 497 -37.64 -12.86 7.05
CA GLU A 497 -37.83 -12.60 5.63
C GLU A 497 -38.65 -11.32 5.39
N SER A 498 -38.28 -10.59 4.33
CA SER A 498 -39.06 -9.47 3.80
C SER A 498 -39.03 -9.50 2.27
N SER A 499 -40.11 -9.05 1.63
CA SER A 499 -40.17 -8.94 0.17
C SER A 499 -40.96 -7.73 -0.30
N LEU A 500 -40.61 -7.26 -1.49
CA LEU A 500 -41.27 -6.20 -2.23
C LEU A 500 -41.44 -6.66 -3.68
N SER A 501 -42.56 -6.33 -4.30
CA SER A 501 -42.81 -6.71 -5.70
C SER A 501 -43.62 -5.66 -6.45
N HIS A 502 -43.40 -5.61 -7.77
CA HIS A 502 -44.17 -4.77 -8.70
C HIS A 502 -44.65 -5.59 -9.91
N GLY A 503 -45.82 -5.23 -10.43
CA GLY A 503 -46.42 -5.87 -11.60
C GLY A 503 -46.61 -7.38 -11.44
N ALA A 504 -46.19 -8.14 -12.46
CA ALA A 504 -46.21 -9.60 -12.46
C ALA A 504 -45.25 -10.24 -11.45
N GLY A 505 -44.38 -9.48 -10.77
CA GLY A 505 -43.58 -9.99 -9.65
C GLY A 505 -44.40 -10.43 -8.43
N ARG A 506 -45.70 -10.10 -8.38
CA ARG A 506 -46.63 -10.56 -7.34
C ARG A 506 -46.88 -12.07 -7.48
N GLY A 507 -46.38 -12.83 -6.53
CA GLY A 507 -46.43 -14.31 -6.54
C GLY A 507 -45.06 -14.97 -6.70
N ALA A 508 -44.01 -14.18 -6.99
CA ALA A 508 -42.64 -14.65 -6.91
C ALA A 508 -42.28 -14.96 -5.45
N ALA A 509 -41.46 -15.97 -5.22
CA ALA A 509 -41.00 -16.36 -3.90
C ALA A 509 -39.54 -16.82 -3.94
N VAL A 510 -38.92 -16.87 -2.75
CA VAL A 510 -37.57 -17.44 -2.57
C VAL A 510 -37.67 -18.52 -1.52
N LYS A 511 -37.00 -19.63 -1.78
CA LYS A 511 -36.87 -20.74 -0.84
C LYS A 511 -35.41 -20.97 -0.54
N VAL A 512 -35.04 -20.93 0.74
CA VAL A 512 -33.68 -21.23 1.20
C VAL A 512 -33.71 -22.49 2.05
N THR A 513 -32.86 -23.46 1.71
CA THR A 513 -32.73 -24.74 2.43
C THR A 513 -31.27 -25.18 2.50
N ALA A 514 -30.92 -26.04 3.45
CA ALA A 514 -29.66 -26.75 3.40
C ALA A 514 -29.74 -27.91 2.37
N ASP A 515 -28.81 -27.94 1.41
CA ASP A 515 -28.62 -29.08 0.51
C ASP A 515 -27.70 -30.09 1.16
N ARG A 516 -28.27 -31.20 1.65
CA ARG A 516 -27.51 -32.26 2.33
C ARG A 516 -26.71 -33.15 1.39
N GLU A 517 -27.05 -33.18 0.11
CA GLU A 517 -26.31 -33.95 -0.88
C GLU A 517 -25.00 -33.23 -1.24
N LEU A 518 -25.07 -31.92 -1.44
CA LEU A 518 -23.91 -31.09 -1.82
C LEU A 518 -23.22 -30.40 -0.64
N GLY A 519 -23.84 -30.37 0.54
CA GLY A 519 -23.30 -29.77 1.75
C GLY A 519 -23.32 -28.25 1.76
N CYS A 520 -24.22 -27.63 1.01
CA CYS A 520 -24.21 -26.21 0.77
C CYS A 520 -25.58 -25.56 0.93
N LEU A 521 -25.61 -24.22 0.96
CA LEU A 521 -26.84 -23.47 0.99
C LEU A 521 -27.52 -23.53 -0.40
N LYS A 522 -28.78 -23.96 -0.44
CA LYS A 522 -29.62 -23.96 -1.65
C LYS A 522 -30.60 -22.80 -1.58
N VAL A 523 -30.36 -21.80 -2.43
CA VAL A 523 -31.28 -20.68 -2.67
C VAL A 523 -32.02 -20.94 -3.98
N THR A 524 -33.34 -20.93 -3.96
CA THR A 524 -34.19 -21.18 -5.13
C THR A 524 -35.16 -20.03 -5.31
N PHE A 525 -35.15 -19.41 -6.48
CA PHE A 525 -36.14 -18.42 -6.88
C PHE A 525 -37.31 -19.13 -7.58
N LEU A 526 -38.53 -18.84 -7.14
CA LEU A 526 -39.77 -19.37 -7.66
C LEU A 526 -40.47 -18.24 -8.43
N PRO A 527 -40.32 -18.15 -9.76
CA PRO A 527 -41.01 -17.14 -10.54
C PRO A 527 -42.55 -17.32 -10.48
N PRO A 528 -43.33 -16.24 -10.64
CA PRO A 528 -44.79 -16.23 -10.52
C PRO A 528 -45.55 -16.89 -11.70
N GLY A 529 -44.85 -17.55 -12.63
CA GLY A 529 -45.41 -18.03 -13.90
C GLY A 529 -45.28 -17.00 -15.03
N GLY A 530 -45.03 -17.46 -16.26
CA GLY A 530 -44.91 -16.62 -17.46
C GLY A 530 -43.61 -15.80 -17.55
N GLY A 531 -43.19 -15.49 -18.79
CA GLY A 531 -42.00 -14.68 -19.06
C GLY A 531 -40.67 -15.42 -18.93
N SER A 532 -39.56 -14.68 -18.98
CA SER A 532 -38.21 -15.22 -18.70
C SER A 532 -37.57 -14.36 -17.64
N TRP A 533 -37.18 -14.97 -16.52
CA TRP A 533 -36.70 -14.23 -15.35
C TRP A 533 -35.18 -14.26 -15.26
N HIS A 534 -34.62 -13.14 -14.80
CA HIS A 534 -33.25 -13.01 -14.34
C HIS A 534 -33.27 -12.72 -12.85
N ALA A 535 -32.69 -13.62 -12.04
CA ALA A 535 -32.56 -13.45 -10.60
C ALA A 535 -31.07 -13.31 -10.23
N SER A 536 -30.74 -12.27 -9.48
CA SER A 536 -29.41 -12.04 -8.91
C SER A 536 -29.53 -11.79 -7.41
N GLY A 537 -28.57 -12.31 -6.65
CA GLY A 537 -28.56 -12.15 -5.20
C GLY A 537 -27.15 -12.12 -4.62
N SER A 538 -27.08 -11.79 -3.34
CA SER A 538 -25.85 -11.77 -2.56
C SER A 538 -26.07 -12.42 -1.21
N ILE A 539 -25.10 -13.20 -0.75
CA ILE A 539 -24.98 -13.70 0.62
C ILE A 539 -23.90 -12.86 1.29
N PHE A 540 -24.22 -12.19 2.39
CA PHE A 540 -23.24 -11.67 3.33
C PHE A 540 -23.13 -12.66 4.48
N PHE A 541 -21.92 -12.95 4.94
CA PHE A 541 -21.72 -13.90 6.01
C PHE A 541 -20.69 -13.42 7.03
N VAL A 542 -20.92 -13.82 8.27
CA VAL A 542 -19.97 -13.74 9.38
C VAL A 542 -19.75 -15.16 9.88
N LYS A 543 -18.50 -15.59 9.90
CA LYS A 543 -18.07 -16.86 10.44
C LYS A 543 -17.91 -16.76 11.94
N VAL A 544 -18.46 -17.74 12.65
CA VAL A 544 -18.34 -17.92 14.10
C VAL A 544 -17.60 -19.24 14.33
N LYS A 545 -16.43 -19.15 14.96
CA LYS A 545 -15.63 -20.32 15.36
C LYS A 545 -16.15 -20.95 16.64
#